data_AF-A0A348WM79-F1
#
_entry.id   AF-A0A348WM79-F1
#
_cell.length_a   1.000
_cell.length_b   1.000
_cell.length_c   1.000
_cell.angle_alpha   90.00
_cell.angle_beta   90.00
_cell.angle_gamma   90.00
#
_symmetry.space_group_name_H-M   'P 1'
#
loop_
_entity.id
_entity.type
_entity.pdbx_description
1 polymer ?
#
loop_
_entity_poly.entity_id
_entity_poly.type
_entity_poly.pdbx_seq_one_letter_code
_entity_poly.pdbx_strand_id
1 'polypeptide(L)'
;VQDGQIVLNISPTAVVGLQLMDTEVRFNARFGGQPMEVIVPMTAALAIYARENGAGAMFEAEPQLDAMPEPDESNDEPQASFDTVEGSKSGEGTSKSTNKKKPNLKVIK
;
A
#
# COMPACT_ATOMS: atom_id res chain seq x y z
N VAL A 1 1.28 17.73 0.72
CA VAL A 1 -0.08 17.97 1.27
C VAL A 1 -0.27 19.47 1.35
N GLN A 2 -1.44 19.98 0.96
CA GLN A 2 -1.80 21.39 1.02
C GLN A 2 -3.16 21.49 1.69
N ASP A 3 -3.26 22.28 2.77
CA ASP A 3 -4.51 22.48 3.52
C ASP A 3 -5.20 21.18 3.97
N GLY A 4 -4.41 20.18 4.38
CA GLY A 4 -4.91 18.86 4.79
C GLY A 4 -5.38 17.97 3.64
N GLN A 5 -5.22 18.38 2.39
CA GLN A 5 -5.66 17.66 1.21
C GLN A 5 -4.48 17.27 0.31
N ILE A 6 -4.66 16.18 -0.44
CA ILE A 6 -3.73 15.72 -1.44
C ILE A 6 -4.47 15.23 -2.69
N VAL A 7 -3.95 15.59 -3.86
CA VAL A 7 -4.42 15.05 -5.13
C VAL A 7 -3.46 13.94 -5.54
N LEU A 8 -4.03 12.75 -5.79
CA LEU A 8 -3.28 11.56 -6.16
C LEU A 8 -3.62 11.18 -7.60
N ASN A 9 -2.59 11.00 -8.42
CA ASN A 9 -2.78 10.46 -9.77
C ASN A 9 -2.79 8.93 -9.71
N ILE A 10 -3.94 8.33 -10.00
CA ILE A 10 -4.14 6.87 -10.02
C ILE A 10 -4.15 6.29 -11.45
N SER A 11 -3.67 7.02 -12.45
CA SER A 11 -3.55 6.49 -13.81
C SER A 11 -2.64 5.26 -13.84
N PRO A 12 -2.88 4.27 -14.72
CA PRO A 12 -2.03 3.08 -14.82
C PRO A 12 -0.54 3.36 -15.08
N THR A 13 -0.23 4.55 -15.59
CA THR A 13 1.14 5.04 -15.84
C THR A 13 1.82 5.63 -14.61
N ALA A 14 1.06 6.03 -13.58
CA ALA A 14 1.55 6.70 -12.38
C ALA A 14 1.69 5.77 -11.17
N VAL A 15 0.93 4.66 -11.15
CA VAL A 15 0.86 3.75 -10.02
C VAL A 15 1.06 2.29 -10.44
N VAL A 16 1.43 1.44 -9.49
CA VAL A 16 1.55 -0.01 -9.67
C VAL A 16 0.74 -0.73 -8.61
N GLY A 17 0.04 -1.79 -9.02
CA GLY A 17 -0.74 -2.62 -8.11
C GLY A 17 -1.95 -1.88 -7.52
N LEU A 18 -2.65 -1.06 -8.32
CA LEU A 18 -3.88 -0.39 -7.90
C LEU A 18 -4.94 -1.42 -7.50
N GLN A 19 -5.39 -1.33 -6.25
CA GLN A 19 -6.48 -2.09 -5.68
C GLN A 19 -7.55 -1.11 -5.19
N LEU A 20 -8.77 -1.30 -5.68
CA LEU A 20 -9.96 -0.55 -5.29
C LEU A 20 -10.82 -1.52 -4.48
N MET A 21 -10.81 -1.37 -3.16
CA MET A 21 -11.60 -2.18 -2.24
C MET A 21 -12.73 -1.33 -1.66
N ASP A 22 -13.69 -2.01 -1.01
CA ASP A 22 -14.84 -1.33 -0.40
C ASP A 22 -14.45 -0.39 0.75
N THR A 23 -13.35 -0.69 1.45
CA THR A 23 -12.90 0.08 2.63
C THR A 23 -11.72 0.99 2.35
N GLU A 24 -10.90 0.67 1.32
CA GLU A 24 -9.68 1.40 1.02
C GLU A 24 -9.26 1.30 -0.45
N VAL A 25 -8.47 2.29 -0.88
CA VAL A 25 -7.72 2.27 -2.13
C VAL A 25 -6.25 2.11 -1.81
N ARG A 26 -5.61 1.10 -2.41
CA ARG A 26 -4.19 0.79 -2.18
C ARG A 26 -3.41 0.77 -3.48
N PHE A 27 -2.23 1.37 -3.49
CA PHE A 27 -1.31 1.30 -4.62
C PHE A 27 0.13 1.66 -4.23
N ASN A 28 1.09 1.37 -5.11
CA ASN A 28 2.46 1.87 -4.99
C ASN A 28 2.66 3.02 -5.98
N ALA A 29 3.27 4.11 -5.51
CA ALA A 29 3.60 5.28 -6.32
C ALA A 29 4.99 5.82 -5.99
N ARG A 30 5.43 6.86 -6.69
CA ARG A 30 6.71 7.53 -6.42
C ARG A 30 6.47 9.00 -6.08
N PHE A 31 6.99 9.44 -4.95
CA PHE A 31 6.96 10.84 -4.52
C PHE A 31 8.40 11.36 -4.51
N GLY A 32 8.71 12.38 -5.32
CA GLY A 32 10.08 12.85 -5.49
C GLY A 32 11.06 11.78 -5.99
N GLY A 33 10.57 10.73 -6.67
CA GLY A 33 11.36 9.60 -7.12
C GLY A 33 11.51 8.46 -6.10
N GLN A 34 11.14 8.67 -4.84
CA GLN A 34 11.15 7.63 -3.81
C GLN A 34 9.88 6.77 -3.91
N PRO A 35 10.00 5.43 -3.99
CA PRO A 35 8.84 4.54 -3.97
C PRO A 35 8.16 4.55 -2.59
N MET A 36 6.84 4.54 -2.58
CA MET A 36 6.03 4.55 -1.36
C MET A 36 4.71 3.78 -1.61
N GLU A 37 4.29 3.00 -0.61
CA GLU A 37 2.95 2.42 -0.58
C GLU A 37 1.96 3.48 -0.08
N VAL A 38 0.81 3.60 -0.75
CA VAL A 38 -0.26 4.53 -0.41
C VAL A 38 -1.51 3.72 -0.11
N ILE A 39 -2.11 3.99 1.04
CA ILE A 39 -3.36 3.39 1.50
C ILE A 39 -4.29 4.56 1.84
N VAL A 40 -5.43 4.62 1.16
CA VAL A 40 -6.42 5.69 1.34
C VAL A 40 -7.73 5.04 1.78
N PRO A 41 -8.17 5.22 3.04
CA PRO A 41 -9.49 4.81 3.46
C PRO A 41 -10.56 5.47 2.59
N MET A 42 -11.65 4.74 2.29
CA MET A 42 -12.73 5.31 1.47
C MET A 42 -13.38 6.54 2.11
N THR A 43 -13.36 6.65 3.44
CA THR A 43 -13.80 7.83 4.21
C THR A 43 -12.98 9.08 3.93
N ALA A 44 -11.72 8.95 3.51
CA ALA A 44 -10.82 10.07 3.20
C ALA A 44 -10.91 10.54 1.75
N ALA A 45 -11.63 9.81 0.88
CA ALA A 45 -11.76 10.14 -0.53
C ALA A 45 -12.87 11.18 -0.77
N LEU A 46 -12.48 12.43 -1.09
CA LEU A 46 -13.44 13.53 -1.27
C LEU A 46 -14.06 13.57 -2.68
N ALA A 47 -13.28 13.25 -3.71
CA ALA A 47 -13.72 13.32 -5.10
C ALA A 47 -12.83 12.47 -6.02
N ILE A 48 -13.38 12.11 -7.18
CA ILE A 48 -12.62 11.54 -8.28
C ILE A 48 -12.91 12.33 -9.56
N TYR A 49 -11.87 12.69 -10.29
CA TYR A 49 -12.01 13.45 -11.52
C TYR A 49 -10.89 13.15 -12.52
N ALA A 50 -11.22 13.28 -13.80
CA ALA A 50 -10.28 13.23 -14.90
C ALA A 50 -9.48 14.53 -14.96
N ARG A 51 -8.15 14.41 -14.99
CA ARG A 51 -7.25 15.57 -15.07
C ARG A 51 -7.46 16.41 -16.34
N GLU A 52 -7.87 15.79 -17.44
CA GLU A 52 -7.89 16.41 -18.78
C GLU A 52 -9.02 17.43 -18.97
N ASN A 53 -10.18 17.16 -18.40
CA ASN A 53 -11.39 17.98 -18.59
C ASN A 53 -12.14 18.26 -17.29
N GLY A 54 -11.65 17.78 -16.14
CA GLY A 54 -12.30 17.94 -14.84
C GLY A 54 -13.58 17.12 -14.67
N ALA A 55 -13.93 16.25 -15.62
CA ALA A 55 -15.11 15.41 -15.52
C ALA A 55 -14.94 14.41 -14.37
N GLY A 56 -15.94 14.30 -13.50
CA GLY A 56 -15.82 13.50 -12.28
C GLY A 56 -17.04 13.61 -11.39
N ALA A 57 -16.90 13.10 -10.17
CA ALA A 57 -17.90 13.18 -9.12
C ALA A 57 -17.22 13.57 -7.79
N MET A 58 -17.90 14.39 -7.01
CA MET A 58 -17.61 14.53 -5.58
C MET A 58 -18.39 13.46 -4.84
N PHE A 59 -17.79 12.88 -3.81
CA PHE A 59 -18.48 11.97 -2.91
C PHE A 59 -19.26 12.81 -1.88
N GLU A 60 -20.49 12.40 -1.58
CA GLU A 60 -21.28 12.99 -0.50
C GLU A 60 -20.87 12.34 0.83
N ALA A 61 -20.92 13.13 1.91
CA ALA A 61 -20.66 12.59 3.24
C ALA A 61 -21.77 11.61 3.63
N GLU A 62 -21.40 10.35 3.83
CA GLU A 62 -22.31 9.34 4.37
C GLU A 62 -22.11 9.26 5.88
N PRO A 63 -23.09 9.65 6.72
CA PRO A 63 -22.93 9.70 8.17
C PRO A 63 -22.65 8.33 8.81
N GLN A 64 -22.90 7.24 8.08
CA GLN A 64 -22.60 5.88 8.48
C GLN A 64 -21.11 5.52 8.31
N LEU A 65 -20.42 6.16 7.37
CA LEU A 65 -18.99 5.99 7.12
C LEU A 65 -18.14 6.90 8.03
N ASP A 66 -18.61 8.10 8.35
CA ASP A 66 -17.91 9.03 9.28
C ASP A 66 -17.87 8.52 10.73
N ALA A 67 -18.75 7.60 11.10
CA ALA A 67 -18.78 6.98 12.44
C ALA A 67 -17.77 5.82 12.59
N MET A 68 -17.07 5.45 11.52
CA MET A 68 -16.10 4.37 11.52
C MET A 68 -14.76 4.90 12.08
N PRO A 69 -14.13 4.20 13.05
CA PRO A 69 -12.92 4.71 13.69
C PRO A 69 -11.81 4.93 12.66
N GLU A 70 -11.20 6.11 12.66
CA GLU A 70 -10.05 6.41 11.82
C GLU A 70 -8.90 5.44 12.15
N PRO A 71 -8.22 4.87 11.15
CA PRO A 71 -7.06 4.04 11.40
C PRO A 71 -5.94 4.89 12.01
N ASP A 72 -5.40 4.43 13.14
CA ASP A 72 -4.26 5.03 13.85
C ASP A 72 -3.09 5.24 12.86
N GLU A 73 -2.67 6.50 12.65
CA GLU A 73 -1.47 6.86 11.88
C GLU A 73 -0.22 6.34 12.60
N SER A 74 0.08 5.06 12.42
CA SER A 74 1.32 4.45 12.89
C SER A 74 2.46 4.95 12.00
N ASN A 75 3.18 5.95 12.51
CA ASN A 75 4.43 6.49 11.97
C ASN A 75 5.50 5.39 11.90
N ASP A 76 5.53 4.64 10.80
CA ASP A 76 6.61 3.70 10.48
C ASP A 76 7.74 4.50 9.81
N GLU A 77 8.66 5.02 10.63
CA GLU A 77 9.93 5.56 10.15
C GLU A 77 10.76 4.42 9.55
N PRO A 78 11.12 4.46 8.25
CA PRO A 78 12.03 3.47 7.69
C PRO A 78 13.45 3.72 8.23
N GLN A 79 13.89 2.90 9.19
CA GLN A 79 15.30 2.82 9.56
C GLN A 79 16.10 2.20 8.41
N ALA A 80 16.61 3.07 7.54
CA ALA A 80 17.63 2.72 6.57
C ALA A 80 18.99 2.58 7.28
N SER A 81 19.33 1.37 7.72
CA SER A 81 20.72 1.01 8.00
C SER A 81 21.30 0.28 6.78
N PHE A 82 21.98 1.06 5.93
CA PHE A 82 22.93 0.54 4.96
C PHE A 82 24.21 0.16 5.72
N ASP A 83 24.62 -1.11 5.66
CA ASP A 83 26.02 -1.47 5.86
C ASP A 83 26.47 -2.34 4.68
N THR A 84 27.33 -1.73 3.87
CA THR A 84 28.06 -2.35 2.78
C THR A 84 29.22 -3.14 3.36
N VAL A 85 29.25 -4.47 3.16
CA VAL A 85 30.51 -5.20 3.22
C VAL A 85 30.67 -6.12 2.01
N GLU A 86 31.69 -5.79 1.23
CA GLU A 86 32.14 -6.48 0.03
C GLU A 86 33.03 -7.68 0.39
N GLY A 87 32.71 -8.83 -0.20
CA GLY A 87 33.54 -10.00 -0.52
C GLY A 87 34.75 -10.40 0.33
N SER A 88 34.73 -11.64 0.85
CA SER A 88 35.80 -12.64 0.64
C SER A 88 35.47 -14.06 1.13
N LYS A 89 35.52 -15.01 0.18
CA LYS A 89 36.00 -16.41 0.22
C LYS A 89 35.44 -17.46 1.21
N SER A 90 34.92 -18.52 0.59
CA SER A 90 35.29 -19.96 0.75
C SER A 90 35.08 -20.65 2.11
N GLY A 91 34.22 -21.68 2.13
CA GLY A 91 34.19 -22.66 3.22
C GLY A 91 33.02 -23.63 3.14
N GLU A 92 33.30 -24.86 2.74
CA GLU A 92 32.44 -26.05 2.63
C GLU A 92 32.00 -26.58 4.02
N GLY A 93 30.80 -27.19 4.13
CA GLY A 93 30.53 -28.16 5.22
C GLY A 93 29.16 -28.14 5.94
N THR A 94 28.26 -29.01 5.49
CA THR A 94 27.41 -29.96 6.27
C THR A 94 26.31 -29.49 7.27
N SER A 95 25.07 -29.88 6.94
CA SER A 95 24.05 -30.59 7.76
C SER A 95 23.39 -29.92 9.00
N LYS A 96 22.07 -29.67 8.91
CA LYS A 96 21.02 -30.48 9.61
C LYS A 96 19.59 -30.01 9.33
N SER A 97 18.71 -31.00 9.28
CA SER A 97 17.26 -30.99 9.02
C SER A 97 16.41 -30.78 10.30
N THR A 98 15.15 -30.29 10.15
CA THR A 98 13.90 -30.73 10.83
C THR A 98 12.70 -29.84 10.40
N ASN A 99 11.74 -30.36 9.60
CA ASN A 99 10.32 -30.70 9.93
C ASN A 99 9.50 -29.55 10.59
N LYS A 100 8.24 -29.20 10.28
CA LYS A 100 7.03 -29.74 9.59
C LYS A 100 6.05 -28.53 9.62
N LYS A 101 5.09 -28.24 8.73
CA LYS A 101 3.98 -29.06 8.19
C LYS A 101 3.23 -28.15 7.18
N LYS A 102 2.91 -28.65 5.98
CA LYS A 102 2.02 -27.95 5.02
C LYS A 102 0.54 -28.23 5.39
N PRO A 103 -0.40 -27.27 5.19
CA PRO A 103 -1.82 -27.52 5.45
C PRO A 103 -2.47 -28.35 4.35
N ASN A 104 -3.46 -29.18 4.73
CA ASN A 104 -4.21 -30.06 3.83
C ASN A 104 -5.66 -29.58 3.76
N LEU A 105 -6.20 -29.29 2.57
CA LEU A 105 -7.62 -29.00 2.37
C LEU A 105 -8.26 -30.15 1.56
N LYS A 106 -9.46 -30.58 1.95
CA LYS A 106 -10.27 -31.56 1.21
C LYS A 106 -11.45 -30.84 0.56
N VAL A 107 -11.65 -31.11 -0.73
CA VAL A 107 -12.83 -30.67 -1.47
C VAL A 107 -13.96 -31.66 -1.22
N ILE A 108 -15.13 -31.15 -0.85
CA ILE A 108 -16.37 -31.90 -0.70
C ILE A 108 -17.19 -31.64 -1.97
N LYS A 109 -17.78 -32.68 -2.55
CA LYS A 109 -18.61 -32.61 -3.75
C LYS A 109 -20.08 -32.72 -3.37
#